data_AF-A0A1N6H0V8-F1
#
_entry.id   AF-A0A1N6H0V8-F1
#
_cell.length_a   1.000
_cell.length_b   1.000
_cell.length_c   1.000
_cell.angle_alpha   90.00
_cell.angle_beta   90.00
_cell.angle_gamma   90.00
#
_symmetry.space_group_name_H-M   'P 1'
#
loop_
_entity.id
_entity.type
_entity.pdbx_description
1 polymer ?
#
loop_
_entity_poly.entity_id
_entity_poly.type
_entity_poly.pdbx_seq_one_letter_code
_entity_poly.pdbx_strand_id
1 'polypeptide(L)'
;MAKKYTQTLSRDDLPTFLRKLADACESAPVEGIPDCTKAKKIRLSIKDEYGQLAVKLKVSTIIDECELCEECDCVEKRPEGLPPFKRLKKRMATSFKVIFKALHQNTAPPEEAVKDFIADSRLMIQYPDKGELLYTDYAALTDKLEEAWLNNDLQKFHETVDALNHMKTECHHNYK
;
A
#
# COMPACT_ATOMS: atom_id res chain seq x y z
N MET A 1 -13.65 -8.90 8.02
CA MET A 1 -14.43 -9.27 6.81
C MET A 1 -14.94 -8.01 6.14
N ALA A 2 -14.86 -7.92 4.80
CA ALA A 2 -15.36 -6.77 4.06
C ALA A 2 -16.90 -6.76 4.00
N LYS A 3 -17.53 -5.64 4.35
CA LYS A 3 -18.97 -5.42 4.17
C LYS A 3 -19.19 -4.77 2.81
N LYS A 4 -19.93 -5.46 1.93
CA LYS A 4 -20.32 -4.95 0.62
C LYS A 4 -21.76 -4.45 0.68
N TYR A 5 -21.95 -3.21 0.26
CA TYR A 5 -23.23 -2.54 0.14
C TYR A 5 -23.45 -2.20 -1.34
N THR A 6 -24.66 -2.40 -1.84
CA THR A 6 -25.02 -2.07 -3.22
C THR A 6 -26.44 -1.53 -3.22
N GLN A 7 -26.63 -0.36 -3.80
CA GLN A 7 -27.90 0.33 -3.90
C GLN A 7 -28.01 0.99 -5.26
N THR A 8 -29.22 0.97 -5.83
CA THR A 8 -29.57 1.79 -6.99
C THR A 8 -30.33 3.01 -6.50
N LEU A 9 -29.95 4.20 -6.97
CA LEU A 9 -30.57 5.47 -6.59
C LEU A 9 -30.66 6.42 -7.79
N SER A 10 -31.54 7.42 -7.69
CA SER A 10 -31.64 8.44 -8.73
C SER A 10 -30.46 9.41 -8.65
N ARG A 11 -30.19 10.15 -9.73
CA ARG A 11 -29.12 11.14 -9.74
C ARG A 11 -29.32 12.24 -8.68
N ASP A 12 -30.56 12.59 -8.38
CA ASP A 12 -30.92 13.60 -7.38
C ASP A 12 -30.71 13.10 -5.93
N ASP A 13 -30.74 11.79 -5.72
CA ASP A 13 -30.51 11.18 -4.40
C ASP A 13 -29.02 10.99 -4.07
N LEU A 14 -28.13 11.09 -5.07
CA LEU A 14 -26.70 10.85 -4.89
C LEU A 14 -26.05 11.82 -3.87
N PRO A 15 -26.31 13.14 -3.90
CA PRO A 15 -25.73 14.06 -2.91
C PRO A 15 -26.12 13.69 -1.47
N THR A 16 -27.37 13.26 -1.26
CA THR A 16 -27.86 12.82 0.04
C THR A 16 -27.15 11.55 0.49
N PHE A 17 -26.94 10.59 -0.41
CA PHE A 17 -26.14 9.39 -0.14
C PHE A 17 -24.70 9.73 0.26
N LEU A 18 -24.03 10.63 -0.46
CA LEU A 18 -22.65 11.01 -0.17
C LEU A 18 -22.49 11.73 1.17
N ARG A 19 -23.48 12.55 1.57
CA ARG A 19 -23.50 13.16 2.91
C ARG A 19 -23.63 12.12 4.01
N LYS A 20 -24.58 11.19 3.87
CA LYS A 20 -24.72 10.08 4.82
C LYS A 20 -23.44 9.22 4.93
N LEU A 21 -22.72 9.03 3.82
CA LEU A 21 -21.43 8.34 3.81
C LEU A 21 -20.36 9.12 4.59
N ALA A 22 -20.31 10.44 4.44
CA ALA A 22 -19.44 11.31 5.22
C ALA A 22 -19.75 11.17 6.72
N ASP A 23 -21.03 11.28 7.10
CA ASP A 23 -21.48 11.13 8.50
C ASP A 23 -21.06 9.77 9.08
N ALA A 24 -21.18 8.69 8.31
CA ALA A 24 -20.80 7.32 8.70
C ALA A 24 -19.27 7.12 8.84
N CYS A 25 -18.47 8.00 8.24
CA CYS A 25 -17.02 8.03 8.44
C CYS A 25 -16.62 8.82 9.68
N GLU A 26 -17.42 9.81 10.08
CA GLU A 26 -17.13 10.71 11.20
C GLU A 26 -17.65 10.21 12.55
N SER A 27 -18.86 9.63 12.61
CA SER A 27 -19.63 9.61 13.87
C SER A 27 -20.36 8.30 14.24
N ALA A 28 -19.93 7.16 13.66
CA ALA A 28 -20.50 5.80 13.87
C ALA A 28 -21.78 5.52 13.01
N PRO A 29 -22.44 4.34 13.12
CA PRO A 29 -23.25 3.79 12.03
C PRO A 29 -24.50 4.63 11.71
N VAL A 30 -24.55 5.10 10.46
CA VAL A 30 -25.73 5.72 9.86
C VAL A 30 -26.63 4.61 9.30
N GLU A 31 -27.95 4.73 9.51
CA GLU A 31 -28.91 3.76 9.00
C GLU A 31 -28.77 3.59 7.47
N GLY A 32 -28.59 2.33 7.04
CA GLY A 32 -28.40 1.99 5.64
C GLY A 32 -26.97 2.17 5.09
N ILE A 33 -25.99 2.58 5.90
CA ILE A 33 -24.57 2.66 5.50
C ILE A 33 -23.70 1.86 6.47
N PRO A 34 -22.74 1.05 5.98
CA PRO A 34 -21.79 0.36 6.85
C PRO A 34 -20.95 1.35 7.66
N ASP A 35 -20.68 1.01 8.93
CA ASP A 35 -19.74 1.76 9.79
C ASP A 35 -18.36 1.87 9.12
N CYS A 36 -17.92 3.11 8.87
CA CYS A 36 -16.67 3.41 8.20
C CYS A 36 -15.56 3.86 9.17
N THR A 37 -15.86 4.06 10.45
CA THR A 37 -14.89 4.59 11.45
C THR A 37 -13.68 3.68 11.66
N LYS A 38 -13.85 2.37 11.43
CA LYS A 38 -12.79 1.35 11.53
C LYS A 38 -12.36 0.82 10.15
N ALA A 39 -12.72 1.50 9.07
CA ALA A 39 -12.40 1.07 7.72
C ALA A 39 -10.91 1.29 7.42
N LYS A 40 -10.24 0.24 6.94
CA LYS A 40 -8.89 0.35 6.38
C LYS A 40 -8.93 0.63 4.86
N LYS A 41 -10.03 0.28 4.18
CA LYS A 41 -10.26 0.57 2.76
C LYS A 41 -11.74 0.84 2.49
N ILE A 42 -12.02 1.92 1.77
CA ILE A 42 -13.35 2.26 1.26
C ILE A 42 -13.25 2.34 -0.27
N ARG A 43 -14.07 1.57 -0.99
CA ARG A 43 -14.17 1.60 -2.46
C ARG A 43 -15.60 1.98 -2.84
N LEU A 44 -15.74 3.13 -3.50
CA LEU A 44 -16.99 3.62 -4.05
C LEU A 44 -16.95 3.53 -5.58
N SER A 45 -17.97 2.92 -6.18
CA SER A 45 -18.17 2.85 -7.62
C SER A 45 -19.59 3.31 -7.93
N ILE A 46 -19.70 4.31 -8.82
CA ILE A 46 -20.97 4.86 -9.28
C ILE A 46 -21.01 4.64 -10.79
N LYS A 47 -22.07 3.98 -11.27
CA LYS A 47 -22.30 3.75 -12.70
C LYS A 47 -23.66 4.30 -13.08
N ASP A 48 -23.72 4.96 -14.23
CA ASP A 48 -25.00 5.33 -14.84
C ASP A 48 -25.51 4.14 -15.66
N GLU A 49 -26.67 3.62 -15.28
CA GLU A 49 -27.38 2.55 -15.95
C GLU A 49 -28.75 3.09 -16.37
N TYR A 50 -28.81 3.63 -17.58
CA TYR A 50 -30.04 4.14 -18.21
C TYR A 50 -30.76 5.23 -17.39
N GLY A 51 -30.01 6.18 -16.81
CA GLY A 51 -30.57 7.28 -16.02
C GLY A 51 -30.82 6.96 -14.56
N GLN A 52 -30.53 5.72 -14.12
CA GLN A 52 -30.42 5.36 -12.72
C GLN A 52 -28.95 5.16 -12.35
N LEU A 53 -28.55 5.58 -11.15
CA LEU A 53 -27.19 5.39 -10.68
C LEU A 53 -27.10 4.10 -9.86
N ALA A 54 -26.32 3.14 -10.34
CA ALA A 54 -25.91 1.98 -9.57
C ALA A 54 -24.70 2.35 -8.70
N VAL A 55 -24.90 2.40 -7.38
CA VAL A 55 -23.87 2.73 -6.39
C VAL A 55 -23.44 1.46 -5.65
N LYS A 56 -22.14 1.14 -5.75
CA LYS A 56 -21.50 0.04 -5.05
C LYS A 56 -20.49 0.60 -4.05
N LEU A 57 -20.75 0.39 -2.76
CA LEU A 57 -19.88 0.77 -1.67
C LEU A 57 -19.31 -0.50 -1.01
N LYS A 58 -18.00 -0.64 -0.98
CA LYS A 58 -17.31 -1.72 -0.27
C LYS A 58 -16.48 -1.12 0.85
N VAL A 59 -16.74 -1.54 2.08
CA VAL A 59 -16.02 -1.12 3.28
C VAL A 59 -15.31 -2.33 3.86
N SER A 60 -13.98 -2.27 3.93
CA SER A 60 -13.15 -3.33 4.46
C SER A 60 -12.50 -2.88 5.76
N THR A 61 -12.78 -3.58 6.86
CA THR A 61 -12.14 -3.38 8.19
C THR A 61 -10.79 -4.08 8.29
N ILE A 62 -10.51 -4.96 7.33
CA ILE A 62 -9.24 -5.64 7.15
C ILE A 62 -8.88 -5.40 5.70
N ILE A 63 -7.69 -4.86 5.43
CA ILE A 63 -7.11 -5.01 4.09
C ILE A 63 -6.59 -6.43 4.05
N ASP A 64 -7.38 -7.35 3.49
CA ASP A 64 -6.78 -8.57 2.99
C ASP A 64 -5.85 -8.12 1.87
N GLU A 65 -4.54 -8.35 2.05
CA GLU A 65 -3.50 -7.84 1.15
C GLU A 65 -3.67 -8.36 -0.30
N CYS A 66 -4.60 -9.29 -0.52
CA CYS A 66 -5.07 -9.78 -1.82
C CYS A 66 -6.18 -8.93 -2.48
N GLU A 67 -7.01 -8.19 -1.73
CA GLU A 67 -8.16 -7.42 -2.30
C GLU A 67 -7.79 -6.08 -2.98
N LEU A 68 -6.51 -5.71 -2.98
CA LEU A 68 -5.96 -4.62 -3.80
C LEU A 68 -5.54 -5.10 -5.21
N CYS A 69 -5.68 -6.39 -5.49
CA CYS A 69 -5.33 -7.03 -6.75
C CYS A 69 -6.61 -7.23 -7.58
N GLU A 70 -6.78 -6.51 -8.69
CA GLU A 70 -7.89 -6.79 -9.62
C GLU A 70 -7.63 -8.03 -10.49
N GLU A 71 -6.38 -8.52 -10.53
CA GLU A 71 -5.94 -9.73 -11.23
C GLU A 71 -4.86 -10.42 -10.37
N CYS A 72 -5.16 -11.55 -9.72
CA CYS A 72 -4.17 -12.35 -9.00
C CYS A 72 -3.84 -13.61 -9.80
N ASP A 73 -2.65 -13.62 -10.38
CA ASP A 73 -2.03 -14.78 -11.00
C ASP A 73 -0.97 -15.32 -10.02
N CYS A 74 -1.44 -15.88 -8.91
CA CYS A 74 -0.63 -16.14 -7.71
C CYS A 74 0.20 -17.46 -7.80
N VAL A 75 0.55 -17.93 -9.00
CA VAL A 75 1.19 -19.24 -9.27
C VAL A 75 2.71 -19.10 -9.55
N GLU A 76 3.41 -18.23 -8.83
CA GLU A 76 4.88 -18.21 -8.88
C GLU A 76 5.46 -19.21 -7.86
N LYS A 77 6.48 -19.98 -8.25
CA LYS A 77 7.31 -20.75 -7.32
C LYS A 77 7.86 -19.79 -6.25
N ARG A 78 7.43 -19.97 -5.01
CA ARG A 78 7.90 -19.18 -3.87
C ARG A 78 8.45 -20.11 -2.78
N PRO A 79 9.47 -19.67 -2.04
CA PRO A 79 9.85 -20.33 -0.80
C PRO A 79 8.65 -20.38 0.18
N GLU A 80 8.53 -21.48 0.93
CA GLU A 80 7.48 -21.61 1.94
C GLU A 80 7.61 -20.50 3.00
N GLY A 81 6.48 -19.94 3.43
CA GLY A 81 6.44 -18.86 4.41
C GLY A 81 6.60 -17.44 3.85
N LEU A 82 6.95 -17.27 2.56
CA LEU A 82 7.08 -15.94 1.95
C LEU A 82 5.79 -15.47 1.25
N PRO A 83 5.51 -14.14 1.22
CA PRO A 83 4.40 -13.59 0.43
C PRO A 83 4.63 -13.80 -1.09
N PRO A 84 3.66 -13.50 -1.96
CA PRO A 84 3.93 -13.46 -3.40
C PRO A 84 4.92 -12.33 -3.75
N PHE A 85 5.95 -12.60 -4.55
CA PHE A 85 7.01 -11.63 -4.86
C PHE A 85 6.47 -10.32 -5.47
N LYS A 86 5.58 -10.44 -6.46
CA LYS A 86 4.90 -9.28 -7.08
C LYS A 86 4.15 -8.43 -6.04
N ARG A 87 3.56 -9.06 -5.02
CA ARG A 87 2.86 -8.36 -3.94
C ARG A 87 3.84 -7.67 -3.00
N LEU A 88 4.91 -8.35 -2.62
CA LEU A 88 5.99 -7.79 -1.82
C LEU A 88 6.55 -6.52 -2.49
N LYS A 89 6.92 -6.59 -3.77
CA LYS A 89 7.41 -5.44 -4.53
C LYS A 89 6.40 -4.28 -4.59
N LYS A 90 5.10 -4.56 -4.68
CA LYS A 90 4.04 -3.52 -4.62
C LYS A 90 3.94 -2.85 -3.25
N ARG A 91 3.99 -3.62 -2.16
CA ARG A 91 4.00 -3.10 -0.78
C ARG A 91 5.23 -2.21 -0.57
N MET A 92 6.41 -2.72 -0.91
CA MET A 92 7.66 -1.96 -0.89
C MET A 92 7.59 -0.66 -1.70
N ALA A 93 7.06 -0.70 -2.92
CA ALA A 93 6.93 0.50 -3.74
C ALA A 93 6.01 1.56 -3.11
N THR A 94 4.99 1.11 -2.36
CA THR A 94 4.06 2.00 -1.67
C THR A 94 4.73 2.69 -0.49
N SER A 95 5.36 1.93 0.41
CA SER A 95 6.08 2.49 1.56
C SER A 95 7.26 3.35 1.11
N PHE A 96 8.02 2.92 0.09
CA PHE A 96 9.10 3.70 -0.49
C PHE A 96 8.63 5.06 -1.05
N LYS A 97 7.48 5.10 -1.74
CA LYS A 97 6.90 6.36 -2.25
C LYS A 97 6.53 7.32 -1.13
N VAL A 98 6.00 6.81 -0.01
CA VAL A 98 5.68 7.61 1.18
C VAL A 98 6.95 8.19 1.78
N ILE A 99 7.98 7.36 1.96
CA ILE A 99 9.28 7.78 2.48
C ILE A 99 9.90 8.88 1.60
N PHE A 100 9.98 8.62 0.30
CA PHE A 100 10.59 9.53 -0.68
C PHE A 100 9.86 10.88 -0.73
N LYS A 101 8.53 10.88 -0.63
CA LYS A 101 7.73 12.11 -0.56
C LYS A 101 8.05 12.93 0.70
N ALA A 102 8.16 12.28 1.86
CA ALA A 102 8.47 12.97 3.12
C ALA A 102 9.88 13.60 3.08
N LEU A 103 10.85 12.88 2.53
CA LEU A 103 12.22 13.37 2.34
C LEU A 103 12.29 14.57 1.41
N HIS A 104 11.58 14.55 0.28
CA HIS A 104 11.46 15.72 -0.61
C HIS A 104 10.84 16.95 0.05
N GLN A 105 10.06 16.74 1.12
CA GLN A 105 9.45 17.81 1.90
C GLN A 105 10.34 18.24 3.09
N ASN A 106 11.56 17.69 3.22
CA ASN A 106 12.45 17.86 4.37
C ASN A 106 11.76 17.52 5.71
N THR A 107 10.90 16.51 5.69
CA THR A 107 10.17 16.01 6.87
C THR A 107 10.53 14.57 7.17
N ALA A 108 10.46 14.19 8.44
CA ALA A 108 10.63 12.79 8.82
C ALA A 108 9.48 11.94 8.24
N PRO A 109 9.77 10.79 7.59
CA PRO A 109 8.75 9.89 7.11
C PRO A 109 7.96 9.26 8.27
N PRO A 110 6.71 8.79 8.04
CA PRO A 110 5.96 8.04 9.03
C PRO A 110 6.69 6.77 9.46
N GLU A 111 6.77 6.52 10.77
CA GLU A 111 7.50 5.38 11.34
C GLU A 111 7.01 4.03 10.80
N GLU A 112 5.69 3.87 10.63
CA GLU A 112 5.08 2.65 10.06
C GLU A 112 5.58 2.39 8.64
N ALA A 113 5.72 3.44 7.80
CA ALA A 113 6.21 3.30 6.45
C ALA A 113 7.69 2.86 6.41
N VAL A 114 8.51 3.37 7.34
CA VAL A 114 9.93 2.97 7.45
C VAL A 114 10.05 1.52 7.89
N LYS A 115 9.33 1.13 8.95
CA LYS A 115 9.32 -0.26 9.46
C LYS A 115 8.86 -1.25 8.39
N ASP A 116 7.77 -0.95 7.69
CA ASP A 116 7.25 -1.79 6.62
C ASP A 116 8.25 -1.94 5.48
N PHE A 117 8.90 -0.85 5.06
CA PHE A 117 9.89 -0.90 3.99
C PHE A 117 11.13 -1.73 4.37
N ILE A 118 11.64 -1.60 5.59
CA ILE A 118 12.79 -2.38 6.08
C ILE A 118 12.43 -3.87 6.19
N ALA A 119 11.29 -4.19 6.79
CA ALA A 119 10.81 -5.57 6.93
C ALA A 119 10.63 -6.24 5.55
N ASP A 120 9.99 -5.54 4.61
CA ASP A 120 9.78 -6.07 3.26
C ASP A 120 11.08 -6.17 2.46
N SER A 121 12.03 -5.26 2.66
CA SER A 121 13.37 -5.31 2.06
C SER A 121 14.12 -6.56 2.48
N ARG A 122 14.03 -6.95 3.76
CA ARG A 122 14.62 -8.19 4.30
C ARG A 122 13.95 -9.46 3.78
N LEU A 123 12.65 -9.40 3.47
CA LEU A 123 11.95 -10.52 2.82
C LEU A 123 12.35 -10.65 1.35
N MET A 124 12.56 -9.52 0.65
CA MET A 124 12.82 -9.51 -0.79
C MET A 124 14.12 -10.24 -1.15
N ILE A 125 15.17 -10.10 -0.34
CA ILE A 125 16.46 -10.76 -0.55
C ILE A 125 16.44 -12.28 -0.29
N GLN A 126 15.31 -12.85 0.13
CA GLN A 126 15.16 -14.30 0.33
C GLN A 126 14.60 -15.01 -0.92
N TYR A 127 14.20 -14.27 -1.96
CA TYR A 127 13.67 -14.87 -3.19
C TYR A 127 14.81 -15.23 -4.15
N PRO A 128 14.85 -16.46 -4.66
CA PRO A 128 15.87 -16.86 -5.63
C PRO A 128 15.64 -16.19 -6.99
N ASP A 129 16.70 -16.10 -7.80
CA ASP A 129 16.66 -15.63 -9.20
C ASP A 129 16.13 -14.19 -9.41
N LYS A 130 16.13 -13.31 -8.39
CA LYS A 130 15.70 -11.90 -8.51
C LYS A 130 16.82 -10.87 -8.31
N GLY A 131 18.06 -11.25 -8.63
CA GLY A 131 19.24 -10.38 -8.54
C GLY A 131 20.14 -10.68 -7.35
N GLU A 132 20.35 -11.96 -7.03
CA GLU A 132 21.13 -12.44 -5.88
C GLU A 132 22.52 -11.81 -5.73
N LEU A 133 23.17 -11.50 -6.87
CA LEU A 133 24.48 -10.83 -6.88
C LEU A 133 24.47 -9.48 -6.16
N LEU A 134 23.31 -8.81 -6.09
CA LEU A 134 23.16 -7.50 -5.45
C LEU A 134 22.58 -7.61 -4.03
N TYR A 135 22.20 -8.81 -3.56
CA TYR A 135 21.49 -8.96 -2.27
C TYR A 135 22.36 -8.59 -1.08
N THR A 136 23.65 -8.92 -1.11
CA THR A 136 24.58 -8.57 -0.03
C THR A 136 24.69 -7.05 0.14
N ASP A 137 24.87 -6.33 -0.98
CA ASP A 137 25.00 -4.87 -0.95
C ASP A 137 23.66 -4.20 -0.59
N TYR A 138 22.55 -4.73 -1.09
CA TYR A 138 21.21 -4.26 -0.75
C TYR A 138 20.88 -4.47 0.74
N ALA A 139 21.26 -5.61 1.31
CA ALA A 139 21.10 -5.90 2.73
C ALA A 139 21.89 -4.91 3.59
N ALA A 140 23.16 -4.66 3.23
CA ALA A 140 24.00 -3.70 3.94
C ALA A 140 23.44 -2.26 3.89
N LEU A 141 22.86 -1.84 2.76
CA LEU A 141 22.15 -0.56 2.68
C LEU A 141 20.87 -0.54 3.53
N THR A 142 20.14 -1.66 3.58
CA THR A 142 18.93 -1.78 4.41
C THR A 142 19.27 -1.66 5.90
N ASP A 143 20.38 -2.26 6.35
CA ASP A 143 20.84 -2.14 7.73
C ASP A 143 21.32 -0.72 8.07
N LYS A 144 22.03 -0.06 7.13
CA LYS A 144 22.39 1.37 7.28
C LYS A 144 21.16 2.27 7.37
N LEU A 145 20.10 1.96 6.63
CA LEU A 145 18.85 2.70 6.66
C LEU A 145 18.17 2.57 8.03
N GLU A 146 18.12 1.35 8.58
CA GLU A 146 17.58 1.07 9.91
C GLU A 146 18.41 1.77 11.00
N GLU A 147 19.74 1.70 10.91
CA GLU A 147 20.64 2.39 11.84
C GLU A 147 20.42 3.92 11.81
N ALA A 148 20.35 4.52 10.62
CA ALA A 148 20.11 5.95 10.49
C ALA A 148 18.75 6.36 11.07
N TRP A 149 17.72 5.54 10.87
CA TRP A 149 16.39 5.76 11.45
C TRP A 149 16.41 5.69 12.98
N LEU A 150 17.02 4.65 13.56
CA LEU A 150 17.10 4.47 15.02
C LEU A 150 17.89 5.58 15.71
N ASN A 151 18.90 6.15 15.03
CA ASN A 151 19.70 7.26 15.54
C ASN A 151 19.09 8.65 15.26
N ASN A 152 17.91 8.72 14.62
CA ASN A 152 17.31 9.98 14.15
C ASN A 152 18.24 10.81 13.22
N ASP A 153 19.14 10.14 12.50
CA ASP A 153 20.06 10.78 11.55
C ASP A 153 19.37 10.91 10.17
N LEU A 154 18.57 11.97 10.02
CA LEU A 154 17.80 12.21 8.80
C LEU A 154 18.68 12.45 7.56
N GLN A 155 19.89 12.97 7.73
CA GLN A 155 20.82 13.18 6.61
C GLN A 155 21.31 11.84 6.10
N LYS A 156 21.86 10.99 6.98
CA LYS A 156 22.31 9.64 6.61
C LYS A 156 21.15 8.78 6.11
N PHE A 157 19.94 8.97 6.65
CA PHE A 157 18.74 8.31 6.16
C PHE A 157 18.44 8.71 4.71
N HIS A 158 18.48 10.01 4.38
CA HIS A 158 18.28 10.50 3.02
C HIS A 158 19.31 9.93 2.04
N GLU A 159 20.60 10.01 2.39
CA GLU A 159 21.70 9.47 1.58
C GLU A 159 21.53 7.96 1.31
N THR A 160 21.07 7.21 2.32
CA THR A 160 20.85 5.77 2.19
C THR A 160 19.63 5.45 1.32
N VAL A 161 18.54 6.24 1.41
CA VAL A 161 17.38 6.10 0.51
C VAL A 161 17.76 6.37 -0.94
N ASP A 162 18.61 7.37 -1.20
CA ASP A 162 19.10 7.67 -2.55
C ASP A 162 19.98 6.53 -3.09
N ALA A 163 20.88 5.99 -2.27
CA ALA A 163 21.70 4.83 -2.64
C ALA A 163 20.84 3.60 -2.98
N LEU A 164 19.81 3.31 -2.18
CA LEU A 164 18.83 2.25 -2.46
C LEU A 164 18.07 2.50 -3.77
N ASN A 165 17.69 3.75 -4.05
CA ASN A 165 17.03 4.11 -5.31
C ASN A 165 17.93 3.91 -6.53
N HIS A 166 19.21 4.24 -6.40
CA HIS A 166 20.21 4.06 -7.45
C HIS A 166 20.40 2.56 -7.75
N MET A 167 20.69 1.75 -6.73
CA MET A 167 20.86 0.30 -6.86
C MET A 167 19.63 -0.40 -7.45
N LYS A 168 18.43 0.02 -7.03
CA LYS A 168 17.17 -0.46 -7.63
C LYS A 168 17.12 -0.15 -9.13
N THR A 169 17.54 1.05 -9.53
CA THR A 169 17.51 1.48 -10.93
C THR A 169 18.51 0.68 -11.76
N GLU A 170 19.72 0.42 -11.25
CA GLU A 170 20.71 -0.44 -11.90
C GLU A 170 20.21 -1.88 -12.05
N CYS A 171 19.64 -2.46 -10.98
CA CYS A 171 19.05 -3.79 -11.03
C CYS A 171 17.92 -3.89 -12.06
N HIS A 172 17.01 -2.90 -12.10
CA HIS A 172 15.94 -2.82 -13.09
C HIS A 172 16.43 -2.48 -14.51
N HIS A 173 17.67 -2.06 -14.72
CA HIS A 173 18.25 -1.90 -16.05
C HIS A 173 18.87 -3.22 -16.54
N ASN A 174 19.53 -3.95 -15.63
CA ASN A 174 20.28 -5.15 -15.95
C ASN A 174 19.44 -6.44 -16.00
N TYR A 175 18.29 -6.48 -15.33
CA TYR A 175 17.51 -7.72 -15.12
C TYR A 175 16.02 -7.62 -15.46
N LYS A 176 15.61 -6.63 -16.27
CA LYS A 176 14.20 -6.39 -16.59
C LYS A 176 13.78 -6.93 -17.94
#